data_AF-A0A353PG10-F1
#
_entry.id   AF-A0A353PG10-F1
#
_cell.length_a   1.000
_cell.length_b   1.000
_cell.length_c   1.000
_cell.angle_alpha   90.00
_cell.angle_beta   90.00
_cell.angle_gamma   90.00
#
_symmetry.space_group_name_H-M   'P 1'
#
loop_
_entity.id
_entity.type
_entity.pdbx_description
1 polymer ?
#
loop_
_entity_poly.entity_id
_entity_poly.type
_entity_poly.pdbx_seq_one_letter_code
_entity_poly.pdbx_strand_id
1 'polypeptide(L)'
;PSADGSVALLGLTSIHWREAWKYGERAYRYCQLDVGHAVAALSYAAALLGWRLQSLTHWPDAAVAALLGVDRPTDGAEAEHPDLLLAVDTGPAGAPPEADAWLAWARDAEWQGRPNVLDHRPLYQWPVIEAVSHAADKPATPVFFPMMHDAPAVRPAAGDERPAMAVIRERRSAQAYDPAGTMPLATLEALLDRFVPRADVPPWAALPESDRLHLLLF
;
A
#
# COMPACT_ATOMS: atom_id res chain seq x y z
N PRO A 1 17.07 10.03 -7.98
CA PRO A 1 16.19 11.19 -7.67
C PRO A 1 15.72 11.89 -8.95
N SER A 2 14.47 12.37 -9.00
CA SER A 2 13.96 13.14 -10.15
C SER A 2 14.74 14.45 -10.30
N ALA A 3 15.09 14.82 -11.53
CA ALA A 3 15.93 16.01 -11.79
C ALA A 3 15.23 17.33 -11.42
N ASP A 4 13.91 17.34 -11.42
CA ASP A 4 13.05 18.50 -11.10
C ASP A 4 12.45 18.44 -9.67
N GLY A 5 12.69 17.35 -8.93
CA GLY A 5 12.14 17.14 -7.58
C GLY A 5 10.63 16.84 -7.56
N SER A 6 10.01 16.55 -8.70
CA SER A 6 8.56 16.28 -8.79
C SER A 6 8.14 14.94 -8.20
N VAL A 7 9.07 13.98 -8.12
CA VAL A 7 8.85 12.61 -7.64
C VAL A 7 9.58 12.34 -6.33
N ALA A 8 8.82 11.89 -5.33
CA ALA A 8 9.32 11.33 -4.08
C ALA A 8 9.01 9.82 -3.98
N LEU A 9 9.87 9.07 -3.29
CA LEU A 9 9.63 7.67 -2.98
C LEU A 9 9.19 7.51 -1.54
N LEU A 10 8.16 6.71 -1.31
CA LEU A 10 7.62 6.37 0.00
C LEU A 10 7.65 4.85 0.15
N GLY A 11 8.43 4.37 1.12
CA GLY A 11 8.46 2.95 1.49
C GLY A 11 7.49 2.63 2.62
N LEU A 12 6.89 1.45 2.55
CA LEU A 12 6.18 0.81 3.65
C LEU A 12 6.96 -0.44 4.07
N THR A 13 7.07 -0.62 5.38
CA THR A 13 7.82 -1.70 6.02
C THR A 13 7.01 -2.28 7.17
N SER A 14 7.27 -3.55 7.48
CA SER A 14 6.61 -4.27 8.55
C SER A 14 7.62 -4.92 9.48
N ILE A 15 7.38 -4.76 10.78
CA ILE A 15 8.01 -5.58 11.81
C ILE A 15 6.95 -6.61 12.23
N HIS A 16 6.93 -7.77 11.57
CA HIS A 16 5.90 -8.79 11.77
C HIS A 16 5.71 -9.18 13.24
N TRP A 17 6.78 -9.09 14.04
CA TRP A 17 6.75 -9.35 15.49
C TRP A 17 5.72 -8.48 16.24
N ARG A 18 5.50 -7.23 15.80
CA ARG A 18 4.49 -6.33 16.40
C ARG A 18 3.06 -6.84 16.25
N GLU A 19 2.78 -7.65 15.24
CA GLU A 19 1.47 -8.26 15.03
C GLU A 19 1.36 -9.67 15.63
N ALA A 20 2.50 -10.33 15.86
CA ALA A 20 2.57 -11.72 16.30
C ALA A 20 2.08 -11.96 17.73
N TRP A 21 2.20 -10.99 18.64
CA TRP A 21 1.69 -11.15 20.02
C TRP A 21 0.17 -11.35 20.05
N LYS A 22 -0.57 -10.75 19.10
CA LYS A 22 -2.02 -10.80 19.02
C LYS A 22 -2.52 -11.89 18.06
N TYR A 23 -1.81 -12.08 16.95
CA TYR A 23 -2.30 -12.92 15.84
C TYR A 23 -1.49 -14.21 15.61
N GLY A 24 -0.38 -14.40 16.34
CA GLY A 24 0.51 -15.55 16.19
C GLY A 24 0.97 -15.73 14.76
N GLU A 25 0.89 -16.96 14.25
CA GLU A 25 1.30 -17.33 12.88
C GLU A 25 0.61 -16.52 11.77
N ARG A 26 -0.55 -15.91 12.06
CA ARG A 26 -1.30 -15.10 11.07
C ARG A 26 -0.78 -13.67 10.95
N ALA A 27 0.21 -13.26 11.75
CA ALA A 27 0.72 -11.90 11.77
C ALA A 27 1.20 -11.40 10.41
N TYR A 28 1.89 -12.25 9.63
CA TYR A 28 2.32 -11.92 8.28
C TYR A 28 1.13 -11.43 7.43
N ARG A 29 0.03 -12.19 7.41
CA ARG A 29 -1.19 -11.82 6.68
C ARG A 29 -1.77 -10.49 7.15
N TYR A 30 -1.77 -10.22 8.46
CA TYR A 30 -2.30 -8.95 8.98
C TYR A 30 -1.43 -7.75 8.59
N CYS A 31 -0.10 -7.90 8.59
CA CYS A 31 0.80 -6.86 8.07
C CYS A 31 0.48 -6.53 6.61
N GLN A 32 0.24 -7.55 5.77
CA GLN A 32 -0.14 -7.33 4.37
C GLN A 32 -1.50 -6.61 4.23
N LEU A 33 -2.46 -6.88 5.12
CA LEU A 33 -3.74 -6.16 5.15
C LEU A 33 -3.56 -4.70 5.57
N ASP A 34 -2.70 -4.44 6.56
CA ASP A 34 -2.41 -3.08 7.03
C ASP A 34 -1.69 -2.26 5.97
N VAL A 35 -0.75 -2.86 5.23
CA VAL A 35 -0.12 -2.24 4.05
C VAL A 35 -1.18 -1.89 3.01
N GLY A 36 -2.12 -2.79 2.71
CA GLY A 36 -3.24 -2.49 1.80
C GLY A 36 -4.09 -1.30 2.27
N HIS A 37 -4.38 -1.21 3.56
CA HIS A 37 -5.08 -0.06 4.14
C HIS A 37 -4.25 1.23 4.04
N ALA A 38 -2.95 1.17 4.29
CA ALA A 38 -2.04 2.31 4.17
C ALA A 38 -1.99 2.83 2.73
N VAL A 39 -1.83 1.94 1.74
CA VAL A 39 -1.85 2.30 0.31
C VAL A 39 -3.17 2.96 -0.08
N ALA A 40 -4.31 2.41 0.36
CA ALA A 40 -5.60 3.01 0.07
C ALA A 40 -5.71 4.42 0.67
N ALA A 41 -5.30 4.62 1.93
CA ALA A 41 -5.32 5.92 2.59
C ALA A 41 -4.42 6.94 1.87
N LEU A 42 -3.20 6.53 1.49
CA LEU A 42 -2.26 7.36 0.73
C LEU A 42 -2.82 7.70 -0.65
N SER A 43 -3.48 6.75 -1.33
CA SER A 43 -4.09 6.97 -2.65
C SER A 43 -5.20 8.03 -2.58
N TYR A 44 -6.08 7.96 -1.57
CA TYR A 44 -7.07 9.01 -1.35
C TYR A 44 -6.44 10.36 -1.03
N ALA A 45 -5.38 10.39 -0.21
CA ALA A 45 -4.68 11.63 0.13
C ALA A 45 -4.03 12.26 -1.11
N ALA A 46 -3.33 11.47 -1.93
CA ALA A 46 -2.74 11.92 -3.19
C ALA A 46 -3.80 12.49 -4.14
N ALA A 47 -4.93 11.78 -4.32
CA ALA A 47 -6.02 12.24 -5.16
C ALA A 47 -6.61 13.59 -4.71
N LEU A 48 -6.76 13.80 -3.39
CA LEU A 48 -7.23 15.08 -2.83
C LEU A 48 -6.25 16.24 -3.05
N LEU A 49 -4.96 15.95 -3.16
CA LEU A 49 -3.90 16.93 -3.43
C LEU A 49 -3.63 17.13 -4.92
N GLY A 50 -4.31 16.37 -5.79
CA GLY A 50 -4.04 16.35 -7.24
C GLY A 50 -2.71 15.68 -7.60
N TRP A 51 -2.17 14.83 -6.71
CA TRP A 51 -0.95 14.07 -6.92
C TRP A 51 -1.27 12.67 -7.43
N ARG A 52 -0.27 12.04 -8.04
CA ARG A 52 -0.35 10.62 -8.41
C ARG A 52 0.45 9.77 -7.44
N LEU A 53 -0.12 8.62 -7.11
CA LEU A 53 0.53 7.58 -6.33
C LEU A 53 0.60 6.32 -7.17
N GLN A 54 1.78 5.73 -7.32
CA GLN A 54 1.98 4.50 -8.09
C GLN A 54 2.84 3.51 -7.29
N SER A 55 2.42 2.25 -7.22
CA SER A 55 3.27 1.21 -6.65
C SER A 55 4.31 0.71 -7.63
N LEU A 56 5.55 0.60 -7.16
CA LEU A 56 6.73 0.16 -7.94
C LEU A 56 6.96 -1.35 -7.78
N THR A 57 5.93 -2.16 -8.01
CA THR A 57 5.94 -3.62 -7.79
C THR A 57 6.95 -4.40 -8.64
N HIS A 58 7.56 -3.77 -9.64
CA HIS A 58 8.54 -4.39 -10.53
C HIS A 58 9.95 -4.47 -9.91
N TRP A 59 10.23 -3.68 -8.87
CA TRP A 59 11.55 -3.67 -8.23
C TRP A 59 11.71 -4.94 -7.38
N PRO A 60 12.91 -5.57 -7.35
CA PRO A 60 13.15 -6.69 -6.44
C PRO A 60 13.08 -6.22 -5.00
N ASP A 61 12.62 -7.09 -4.09
CA ASP A 61 12.48 -6.73 -2.67
C ASP A 61 13.82 -6.37 -2.05
N ALA A 62 14.93 -6.98 -2.50
CA ALA A 62 16.28 -6.60 -2.09
C ALA A 62 16.65 -5.15 -2.46
N ALA A 63 16.19 -4.63 -3.61
CA ALA A 63 16.40 -3.23 -3.96
C ALA A 63 15.56 -2.30 -3.09
N VAL A 64 14.33 -2.70 -2.78
CA VAL A 64 13.47 -1.96 -1.85
C VAL A 64 14.10 -1.97 -0.45
N ALA A 65 14.58 -3.11 0.03
CA ALA A 65 15.26 -3.26 1.31
C ALA A 65 16.46 -2.30 1.43
N ALA A 66 17.34 -2.30 0.43
CA ALA A 66 18.51 -1.44 0.36
C ALA A 66 18.14 0.04 0.29
N LEU A 67 17.09 0.39 -0.48
CA LEU A 67 16.61 1.76 -0.60
C LEU A 67 15.94 2.25 0.69
N LEU A 68 15.39 1.35 1.52
CA LEU A 68 14.77 1.67 2.81
C LEU A 68 15.70 1.43 4.01
N GLY A 69 16.89 0.89 3.76
CA GLY A 69 17.91 0.64 4.78
C GLY A 69 17.50 -0.40 5.82
N VAL A 70 16.59 -1.30 5.46
CA VAL A 70 16.10 -2.39 6.33
C VAL A 70 16.90 -3.69 6.13
N ASP A 71 17.83 -3.71 5.18
CA ASP A 71 18.85 -4.75 4.99
C ASP A 71 20.10 -4.56 5.87
N ARG A 72 20.15 -3.47 6.65
CA ARG A 72 21.25 -3.15 7.55
C ARG A 72 21.19 -4.00 8.83
N PRO A 73 22.33 -4.20 9.52
CA PRO A 73 22.35 -4.87 10.82
C PRO A 73 21.38 -4.21 11.82
N THR A 74 20.58 -5.02 12.50
CA THR A 74 19.55 -4.54 13.43
C THR A 74 20.03 -4.30 14.85
N ASP A 75 21.32 -4.59 15.15
CA ASP A 75 21.90 -4.52 16.50
C ASP A 75 21.07 -5.24 17.59
N GLY A 76 20.44 -6.36 17.22
CA GLY A 76 19.60 -7.15 18.11
C GLY A 76 18.12 -6.73 18.16
N ALA A 77 17.72 -5.71 17.41
CA ALA A 77 16.32 -5.42 17.16
C ALA A 77 15.69 -6.45 16.21
N GLU A 78 14.37 -6.56 16.27
CA GLU A 78 13.59 -7.46 15.44
C GLU A 78 13.64 -7.05 13.96
N ALA A 79 13.55 -8.04 13.08
CA ALA A 79 13.63 -7.83 11.64
C ALA A 79 12.49 -6.94 11.14
N GLU A 80 12.86 -5.90 10.39
CA GLU A 80 11.96 -5.05 9.64
C GLU A 80 12.08 -5.44 8.16
N HIS A 81 10.94 -5.67 7.52
CA HIS A 81 10.88 -6.20 6.16
C HIS A 81 10.27 -5.16 5.22
N PRO A 82 10.79 -5.01 3.99
CA PRO A 82 10.16 -4.15 2.99
C PRO A 82 8.85 -4.76 2.50
N ASP A 83 7.75 -4.00 2.53
CA ASP A 83 6.47 -4.45 1.96
C ASP A 83 6.22 -3.85 0.59
N LEU A 84 6.40 -2.53 0.46
CA LEU A 84 6.03 -1.82 -0.75
C LEU A 84 6.83 -0.53 -0.94
N LEU A 85 7.12 -0.21 -2.20
CA LEU A 85 7.66 1.08 -2.60
C LEU A 85 6.65 1.81 -3.47
N LEU A 86 6.36 3.05 -3.11
CA LEU A 86 5.40 3.92 -3.79
C LEU A 86 6.13 5.14 -4.36
N ALA A 87 5.82 5.50 -5.61
CA ALA A 87 6.17 6.78 -6.19
C ALA A 87 5.03 7.78 -5.96
N VAL A 88 5.36 8.92 -5.35
CA VAL A 88 4.48 10.08 -5.22
C VAL A 88 4.94 11.11 -6.24
N ASP A 89 4.11 11.38 -7.24
CA ASP A 89 4.40 12.33 -8.32
C ASP A 89 3.47 13.54 -8.21
N THR A 90 4.09 14.71 -8.08
CA THR A 90 3.44 16.02 -7.93
C THR A 90 3.50 16.86 -9.21
N GLY A 91 4.20 16.39 -10.24
CA GLY A 91 4.44 17.09 -11.49
C GLY A 91 3.54 16.64 -12.66
N PRO A 92 3.70 17.28 -13.83
CA PRO A 92 3.05 16.81 -15.04
C PRO A 92 3.67 15.48 -15.45
N ALA A 93 2.85 14.45 -15.68
CA ALA A 93 3.23 13.41 -16.65
C ALA A 93 4.64 12.76 -16.56
N GLY A 94 5.23 12.47 -15.40
CA GLY A 94 6.63 12.01 -15.32
C GLY A 94 6.83 10.56 -15.81
N ALA A 95 8.05 10.26 -16.29
CA ALA A 95 8.47 8.86 -16.47
C ALA A 95 8.59 8.17 -15.08
N PRO A 96 8.28 6.87 -14.98
CA PRO A 96 8.42 6.15 -13.72
C PRO A 96 9.89 6.18 -13.23
N PRO A 97 10.11 6.20 -11.90
CA PRO A 97 11.44 6.23 -11.33
C PRO A 97 12.23 4.95 -11.66
N GLU A 98 13.48 5.11 -12.08
CA GLU A 98 14.39 3.99 -12.38
C GLU A 98 15.14 3.51 -11.14
N ALA A 99 15.15 2.19 -10.90
CA ALA A 99 15.78 1.59 -9.73
C ALA A 99 17.26 1.96 -9.58
N ASP A 100 18.03 1.84 -10.67
CA ASP A 100 19.48 2.05 -10.63
C ASP A 100 19.87 3.46 -10.18
N ALA A 101 19.14 4.49 -10.61
CA ALA A 101 19.41 5.87 -10.24
C ALA A 101 19.13 6.13 -8.75
N TRP A 102 18.09 5.53 -8.20
CA TRP A 102 17.75 5.66 -6.78
C TRP A 102 18.67 4.82 -5.89
N LEU A 103 19.02 3.61 -6.31
CA LEU A 103 19.99 2.77 -5.61
C LEU A 103 21.39 3.39 -5.61
N ALA A 104 21.81 4.00 -6.73
CA ALA A 104 23.08 4.72 -6.80
C ALA A 104 23.11 5.89 -5.82
N TRP A 105 22.02 6.67 -5.75
CA TRP A 105 21.88 7.73 -4.76
C TRP A 105 21.88 7.20 -3.33
N ALA A 106 21.17 6.11 -3.05
CA ALA A 106 21.06 5.53 -1.70
C ALA A 106 22.40 4.99 -1.18
N ARG A 107 23.29 4.51 -2.07
CA ARG A 107 24.64 4.05 -1.68
C ARG A 107 25.50 5.14 -1.04
N ASP A 108 25.35 6.38 -1.50
CA ASP A 108 26.10 7.53 -1.00
C ASP A 108 25.32 8.32 0.06
N ALA A 109 24.07 7.91 0.36
CA ALA A 109 23.21 8.58 1.32
C ALA A 109 23.59 8.22 2.76
N GLU A 110 23.47 9.19 3.66
CA GLU A 110 23.61 8.95 5.10
C GLU A 110 22.27 8.53 5.68
N TRP A 111 22.19 7.26 6.07
CA TRP A 111 21.01 6.71 6.72
C TRP A 111 20.77 7.29 8.10
N GLN A 112 19.57 7.80 8.32
CA GLN A 112 19.14 8.36 9.60
C GLN A 112 18.25 7.36 10.36
N GLY A 113 18.37 7.37 11.69
CA GLY A 113 17.59 6.50 12.58
C GLY A 113 18.33 5.22 13.00
N ARG A 114 17.89 4.66 14.12
CA ARG A 114 18.42 3.41 14.71
C ARG A 114 17.26 2.45 14.96
N PRO A 115 17.37 1.16 14.58
CA PRO A 115 16.39 0.14 14.95
C PRO A 115 16.19 0.10 16.46
N ASN A 116 14.93 0.08 16.90
CA ASN A 116 14.58 -0.04 18.31
C ASN A 116 14.27 -1.50 18.64
N VAL A 117 14.84 -2.02 19.71
CA VAL A 117 14.50 -3.34 20.23
C VAL A 117 13.12 -3.28 20.87
N LEU A 118 12.18 -4.06 20.37
CA LEU A 118 10.79 -4.05 20.84
C LEU A 118 10.60 -4.94 22.06
N ASP A 119 11.25 -6.09 22.09
CA ASP A 119 11.21 -7.02 23.21
C ASP A 119 12.62 -7.48 23.60
N HIS A 120 13.08 -7.04 24.77
CA HIS A 120 14.37 -7.47 25.33
C HIS A 120 14.36 -8.93 25.83
N ARG A 121 13.19 -9.56 25.95
CA ARG A 121 12.99 -10.94 26.43
C ARG A 121 11.85 -11.64 25.68
N PRO A 122 12.06 -11.99 24.40
CA PRO A 122 11.02 -12.61 23.58
C PRO A 122 10.52 -13.90 24.22
N LEU A 123 9.24 -13.88 24.64
CA LEU A 123 8.58 -15.04 25.29
C LEU A 123 8.09 -16.08 24.27
N TYR A 124 7.91 -15.69 23.01
CA TYR A 124 7.35 -16.53 21.95
C TYR A 124 8.20 -16.44 20.68
N GLN A 125 8.32 -17.56 19.98
CA GLN A 125 8.97 -17.63 18.68
C GLN A 125 7.96 -18.12 17.64
N TRP A 126 7.95 -17.47 16.48
CA TRP A 126 7.08 -17.83 15.37
C TRP A 126 7.91 -18.03 14.09
N PRO A 127 8.69 -19.13 13.99
CA PRO A 127 9.59 -19.35 12.85
C PRO A 127 8.86 -19.37 11.50
N VAL A 128 7.58 -19.75 11.50
CA VAL A 128 6.74 -19.76 10.30
C VAL A 128 6.57 -18.37 9.68
N ILE A 129 6.61 -17.30 10.47
CA ILE A 129 6.49 -15.92 9.95
C ILE A 129 7.69 -15.60 9.07
N GLU A 130 8.91 -15.86 9.55
CA GLU A 130 10.14 -15.64 8.78
C GLU A 130 10.19 -16.57 7.56
N ALA A 131 9.75 -17.83 7.71
CA ALA A 131 9.68 -18.76 6.58
C ALA A 131 8.72 -18.28 5.48
N VAL A 132 7.57 -17.72 5.85
CA VAL A 132 6.61 -17.15 4.89
C VAL A 132 7.17 -15.86 4.28
N SER A 133 7.81 -15.00 5.07
CA SER A 133 8.45 -13.77 4.57
C SER A 133 9.48 -14.09 3.49
N HIS A 134 10.43 -14.99 3.78
CA HIS A 134 11.43 -15.43 2.82
C HIS A 134 10.82 -16.17 1.61
N ALA A 135 9.75 -16.94 1.81
CA ALA A 135 9.07 -17.60 0.69
C ALA A 135 8.34 -16.60 -0.23
N ALA A 136 7.99 -15.42 0.28
CA ALA A 136 7.34 -14.36 -0.46
C ALA A 136 8.34 -13.40 -1.16
N ASP A 137 9.64 -13.52 -0.90
CA ASP A 137 10.68 -12.70 -1.51
C ASP A 137 10.55 -12.69 -3.03
N LYS A 138 10.37 -11.47 -3.56
CA LYS A 138 10.08 -11.25 -4.97
C LYS A 138 11.33 -10.78 -5.70
N PRO A 139 11.73 -11.46 -6.80
CA PRO A 139 12.79 -10.95 -7.68
C PRO A 139 12.30 -9.74 -8.48
N ALA A 140 13.18 -9.19 -9.31
CA ALA A 140 12.79 -8.19 -10.29
C ALA A 140 11.78 -8.82 -11.25
N THR A 141 10.66 -8.13 -11.48
CA THR A 141 9.65 -8.54 -12.45
C THR A 141 9.60 -7.53 -13.59
N PRO A 142 9.14 -7.93 -14.79
CA PRO A 142 8.91 -6.98 -15.87
C PRO A 142 7.95 -5.88 -15.40
N VAL A 143 8.16 -4.65 -15.89
CA VAL A 143 7.21 -3.56 -15.68
C VAL A 143 5.89 -3.97 -16.35
N PHE A 144 4.90 -4.31 -15.54
CA PHE A 144 3.55 -4.53 -16.02
C PHE A 144 2.81 -3.19 -15.92
N PHE A 145 2.62 -2.54 -17.05
CA PHE A 145 1.56 -1.54 -17.15
C PHE A 145 0.27 -2.32 -17.25
N PRO A 146 -0.61 -2.31 -16.22
CA PRO A 146 -1.87 -2.99 -16.39
C PRO A 146 -2.55 -2.45 -17.63
N MET A 147 -2.94 -3.37 -18.51
CA MET A 147 -4.08 -3.14 -19.38
C MET A 147 -5.30 -3.05 -18.45
N MET A 148 -5.45 -1.91 -17.77
CA MET A 148 -6.72 -1.59 -17.14
C MET A 148 -7.70 -1.47 -18.29
N HIS A 149 -8.61 -2.44 -18.38
CA HIS A 149 -9.67 -2.44 -19.37
C HIS A 149 -10.34 -1.06 -19.38
N ASP A 150 -10.86 -0.63 -20.54
CA ASP A 150 -11.71 0.55 -20.67
C ASP A 150 -12.97 0.36 -19.81
N ALA A 151 -12.82 0.55 -18.51
CA ALA A 151 -13.89 0.46 -17.56
C ALA A 151 -14.80 1.67 -17.78
N PRO A 152 -16.12 1.48 -17.72
CA PRO A 152 -17.05 2.59 -17.90
C PRO A 152 -16.79 3.68 -16.87
N ALA A 153 -17.12 4.92 -17.24
CA ALA A 153 -17.05 6.07 -16.35
C ALA A 153 -17.76 5.75 -15.02
N VAL A 154 -17.16 6.23 -13.93
CA VAL A 154 -17.64 5.97 -12.58
C VAL A 154 -19.09 6.42 -12.44
N ARG A 155 -19.93 5.57 -11.87
CA ARG A 155 -21.33 5.90 -11.60
C ARG A 155 -21.40 7.05 -10.57
N PRO A 156 -22.21 8.10 -10.82
CA PRO A 156 -22.42 9.15 -9.85
C PRO A 156 -23.04 8.56 -8.58
N ALA A 157 -22.48 8.92 -7.42
CA ALA A 157 -23.08 8.53 -6.15
C ALA A 157 -24.36 9.34 -5.93
N ALA A 158 -25.42 8.69 -5.46
CA ALA A 158 -26.64 9.38 -5.07
C ALA A 158 -26.44 10.08 -3.71
N GLY A 159 -26.53 11.41 -3.68
CA GLY A 159 -27.03 12.12 -2.49
C GLY A 159 -26.04 12.54 -1.40
N ASP A 160 -24.73 12.66 -1.68
CA ASP A 160 -23.79 13.26 -0.71
C ASP A 160 -22.83 14.25 -1.40
N GLU A 161 -23.05 15.54 -1.14
CA GLU A 161 -22.24 16.65 -1.67
C GLU A 161 -21.14 17.09 -0.69
N ARG A 162 -20.98 16.40 0.45
CA ARG A 162 -19.96 16.77 1.42
C ARG A 162 -18.56 16.67 0.80
N PRO A 163 -17.64 17.59 1.13
CA PRO A 163 -16.26 17.47 0.73
C PRO A 163 -15.67 16.13 1.20
N ALA A 164 -14.95 15.44 0.33
CA ALA A 164 -14.38 14.12 0.64
C ALA A 164 -13.51 14.13 1.91
N MET A 165 -12.81 15.24 2.19
CA MET A 165 -12.06 15.41 3.45
C MET A 165 -12.95 15.36 4.70
N ALA A 166 -14.14 15.96 4.67
CA ALA A 166 -15.08 15.92 5.79
C ALA A 166 -15.56 14.49 6.01
N VAL A 167 -15.94 13.81 4.92
CA VAL A 167 -16.35 12.40 4.97
C VAL A 167 -15.25 11.50 5.54
N ILE A 168 -14.01 11.63 5.08
CA ILE A 168 -12.89 10.80 5.53
C ILE A 168 -12.59 11.00 7.02
N ARG A 169 -12.63 12.24 7.52
CA ARG A 169 -12.33 12.55 8.93
C ARG A 169 -13.44 12.13 9.90
N GLU A 170 -14.68 12.13 9.43
CA GLU A 170 -15.84 11.78 10.24
C GLU A 170 -16.26 10.32 10.10
N ARG A 171 -15.73 9.58 9.11
CA ARG A 171 -16.09 8.18 8.91
C ARG A 171 -15.76 7.37 10.16
N ARG A 172 -16.69 6.51 10.54
CA ARG A 172 -16.50 5.51 11.59
C ARG A 172 -16.80 4.14 11.01
N SER A 173 -16.20 3.10 11.59
CA SER A 173 -16.58 1.73 11.25
C SER A 173 -18.08 1.58 11.43
N ALA A 174 -18.78 1.15 10.39
CA ALA A 174 -20.20 0.88 10.48
C ALA A 174 -20.39 -0.37 11.38
N GLN A 175 -21.16 -0.20 12.44
CA GLN A 175 -21.51 -1.24 13.39
C GLN A 175 -23.03 -1.16 13.62
N ALA A 176 -23.64 -2.28 14.00
CA ALA A 176 -25.08 -2.35 14.30
C ALA A 176 -25.99 -1.85 13.15
N TYR A 177 -25.83 -2.43 11.96
CA TYR A 177 -26.75 -2.17 10.85
C TYR A 177 -28.19 -2.48 11.25
N ASP A 178 -29.12 -1.61 10.84
CA ASP A 178 -30.56 -1.83 11.04
C ASP A 178 -31.03 -2.96 10.11
N PRO A 179 -31.52 -4.09 10.64
CA PRO A 179 -32.01 -5.20 9.81
C PRO A 179 -33.27 -4.85 9.00
N ALA A 180 -34.01 -3.80 9.38
CA ALA A 180 -35.14 -3.28 8.60
C ALA A 180 -34.72 -2.17 7.61
N GLY A 181 -33.45 -1.76 7.64
CA GLY A 181 -32.90 -0.74 6.76
C GLY A 181 -32.95 -1.19 5.31
N THR A 182 -33.42 -0.31 4.43
CA THR A 182 -33.41 -0.53 2.98
C THR A 182 -32.53 0.50 2.30
N MET A 183 -31.98 0.15 1.14
CA MET A 183 -31.19 1.03 0.30
C MET A 183 -31.73 0.98 -1.13
N PRO A 184 -31.86 2.12 -1.82
CA PRO A 184 -32.19 2.11 -3.24
C PRO A 184 -31.17 1.29 -4.04
N LEU A 185 -31.64 0.49 -4.99
CA LEU A 185 -30.76 -0.33 -5.84
C LEU A 185 -29.69 0.52 -6.54
N ALA A 186 -30.05 1.71 -7.02
CA ALA A 186 -29.10 2.64 -7.66
C ALA A 186 -27.95 3.05 -6.72
N THR A 187 -28.22 3.20 -5.42
CA THR A 187 -27.18 3.49 -4.42
C THR A 187 -26.27 2.29 -4.22
N LEU A 188 -26.83 1.07 -4.12
CA LEU A 188 -26.05 -0.15 -4.04
C LEU A 188 -25.17 -0.33 -5.28
N GLU A 189 -25.72 -0.15 -6.48
CA GLU A 189 -24.96 -0.22 -7.74
C GLU A 189 -23.82 0.80 -7.78
N ALA A 190 -24.04 2.03 -7.30
CA ALA A 190 -23.01 3.06 -7.23
C ALA A 190 -21.89 2.71 -6.23
N LEU A 191 -22.20 1.99 -5.14
CA LEU A 191 -21.21 1.47 -4.19
C LEU A 191 -20.42 0.31 -4.81
N LEU A 192 -21.11 -0.65 -5.44
CA LEU A 192 -20.49 -1.80 -6.10
C LEU A 192 -19.57 -1.37 -7.26
N ASP A 193 -19.94 -0.31 -7.98
CA ASP A 193 -19.13 0.28 -9.05
C ASP A 193 -17.75 0.76 -8.56
N ARG A 194 -17.60 1.10 -7.28
CA ARG A 194 -16.30 1.49 -6.68
C ARG A 194 -15.33 0.33 -6.53
N PHE A 195 -15.79 -0.91 -6.65
CA PHE A 195 -14.94 -2.10 -6.66
C PHE A 195 -14.38 -2.42 -8.06
N VAL A 196 -14.84 -1.73 -9.11
CA VAL A 196 -14.29 -1.89 -10.46
C VAL A 196 -12.97 -1.10 -10.56
N PRO A 197 -11.84 -1.76 -10.85
CA PRO A 197 -10.57 -1.06 -10.95
C PRO A 197 -10.49 -0.10 -12.13
N ARG A 198 -9.99 1.12 -11.88
CA ARG A 198 -9.81 2.18 -12.89
C ARG A 198 -8.53 2.95 -12.64
N ALA A 199 -7.82 3.31 -13.72
CA ALA A 199 -6.48 3.90 -13.66
C ALA A 199 -6.45 5.24 -12.91
N ASP A 200 -7.51 6.02 -13.02
CA ASP A 200 -7.60 7.36 -12.44
C ASP A 200 -8.51 7.42 -11.21
N VAL A 201 -8.84 6.27 -10.62
CA VAL A 201 -9.76 6.20 -9.47
C VAL A 201 -9.06 5.56 -8.27
N PRO A 202 -8.96 6.27 -7.13
CA PRO A 202 -8.43 5.68 -5.91
C PRO A 202 -9.39 4.60 -5.36
N PRO A 203 -8.87 3.55 -4.72
CA PRO A 203 -7.44 3.29 -4.48
C PRO A 203 -6.74 2.57 -5.65
N TRP A 204 -7.48 2.19 -6.70
CA TRP A 204 -7.01 1.35 -7.80
C TRP A 204 -5.87 1.96 -8.60
N ALA A 205 -5.86 3.28 -8.75
CA ALA A 205 -4.77 4.02 -9.38
C ALA A 205 -3.38 3.73 -8.80
N ALA A 206 -3.32 3.37 -7.50
CA ALA A 206 -2.06 3.06 -6.82
C ALA A 206 -1.63 1.58 -6.95
N LEU A 207 -2.50 0.70 -7.46
CA LEU A 207 -2.29 -0.75 -7.47
C LEU A 207 -2.25 -1.29 -8.92
N PRO A 208 -1.08 -1.80 -9.38
CA PRO A 208 -0.92 -2.22 -10.77
C PRO A 208 -1.59 -3.57 -11.11
N GLU A 209 -2.01 -4.40 -10.15
CA GLU A 209 -2.55 -5.77 -10.40
C GLU A 209 -4.01 -5.95 -9.99
N SER A 210 -4.83 -4.96 -10.33
CA SER A 210 -6.23 -4.94 -9.87
C SER A 210 -7.20 -5.91 -10.58
N ASP A 211 -6.77 -6.56 -11.66
CA ASP A 211 -7.58 -7.45 -12.51
C ASP A 211 -7.78 -8.87 -11.95
N ARG A 212 -7.21 -9.17 -10.78
CA ARG A 212 -7.21 -10.53 -10.18
C ARG A 212 -8.26 -10.72 -9.08
N LEU A 213 -9.14 -9.74 -8.87
CA LEU A 213 -10.15 -9.75 -7.81
C LEU A 213 -11.56 -9.77 -8.41
N HIS A 214 -12.35 -10.76 -8.02
CA HIS A 214 -13.77 -10.82 -8.35
C HIS A 214 -14.61 -10.53 -7.11
N LEU A 215 -15.53 -9.58 -7.22
CA LEU A 215 -16.51 -9.31 -6.18
C LEU A 215 -17.56 -10.43 -6.18
N LEU A 216 -17.74 -11.08 -5.03
CA LEU A 216 -18.77 -12.09 -4.80
C LEU A 216 -19.85 -11.52 -3.88
N LEU A 217 -21.11 -11.57 -4.31
CA LEU A 217 -22.28 -11.17 -3.53
C LEU A 217 -23.04 -12.43 -3.06
N PHE A 218 -23.48 -12.44 -1.81
CA PHE A 218 -24.22 -13.53 -1.19
C PHE A 218 -25.51 -13.03 -0.52
#